data_AF-A0A0Q8TJQ3-F1
#
_entry.id   AF-A0A0Q8TJQ3-F1
#
_cell.length_a   1.000
_cell.length_b   1.000
_cell.length_c   1.000
_cell.angle_alpha   90.00
_cell.angle_beta   90.00
_cell.angle_gamma   90.00
#
_symmetry.space_group_name_H-M   'P 1'
#
loop_
_entity.id
_entity.type
_entity.pdbx_description
1 polymer ?
#
loop_
_entity_poly.entity_id
_entity_poly.type
_entity_poly.pdbx_seq_one_letter_code
_entity_poly.pdbx_strand_id
1 'polypeptide(L)'
;MNTLDKFDIAILNELQTDARLTNAELAQRVGLSAAPCWRRVRALEEEGFIKGYRAEIDRNKIGLGVLAFVRLDADRSTGNLTREMEDAIAKIPEVVACHYISGTGTFELQVVARDLESFSQFARNVLLNLPNVKDMHTSFSLGEVKASGALPLTHLARPRS
;
A
#
# COMPACT_ATOMS: atom_id res chain seq x y z
N MET A 1 12.45 19.62 -8.67
CA MET A 1 11.34 19.05 -7.89
C MET A 1 10.14 19.94 -8.14
N ASN A 2 9.23 19.54 -9.04
CA ASN A 2 8.07 20.34 -9.39
C ASN A 2 7.26 20.54 -8.09
N THR A 3 7.15 21.78 -7.64
CA THR A 3 6.50 22.07 -6.35
C THR A 3 5.00 21.98 -6.58
N LEU A 4 4.34 20.95 -6.03
CA LEU A 4 2.89 20.82 -6.02
C LEU A 4 2.27 22.13 -5.52
N ASP A 5 1.35 22.70 -6.29
CA ASP A 5 0.63 23.89 -5.86
C ASP A 5 -0.63 23.55 -5.05
N LYS A 6 -1.33 24.58 -4.58
CA LYS A 6 -2.54 24.40 -3.76
C LYS A 6 -3.65 23.61 -4.45
N PHE A 7 -3.77 23.70 -5.78
CA PHE A 7 -4.79 22.98 -6.54
C PHE A 7 -4.38 21.52 -6.72
N ASP A 8 -3.09 21.25 -6.93
CA ASP A 8 -2.59 19.88 -7.02
C ASP A 8 -2.81 19.13 -5.71
N ILE A 9 -2.50 19.77 -4.58
CA ILE A 9 -2.75 19.21 -3.24
C ILE A 9 -4.26 18.99 -3.01
N ALA A 10 -5.11 19.93 -3.41
CA ALA A 10 -6.57 19.78 -3.29
C ALA A 10 -7.10 18.62 -4.15
N ILE A 11 -6.61 18.47 -5.38
CA ILE A 11 -6.94 17.35 -6.27
C ILE A 11 -6.56 16.02 -5.63
N LEU A 12 -5.32 15.90 -5.12
CA LEU A 12 -4.87 14.69 -4.43
C LEU A 12 -5.71 14.38 -3.18
N ASN A 13 -6.14 15.39 -2.44
CA ASN A 13 -6.97 15.21 -1.26
C ASN A 13 -8.38 14.70 -1.60
N GLU A 14 -9.01 15.28 -2.63
CA GLU A 14 -10.33 14.83 -3.11
C GLU A 14 -10.28 13.42 -3.67
N LEU A 15 -9.31 13.11 -4.54
CA LEU A 15 -9.21 11.80 -5.19
C LEU A 15 -8.81 10.66 -4.25
N GLN A 16 -8.03 10.94 -3.20
CA GLN A 16 -7.77 9.94 -2.15
C GLN A 16 -9.02 9.64 -1.31
N THR A 17 -9.96 10.59 -1.23
CA THR A 17 -11.21 10.43 -0.48
C THR A 17 -12.29 9.76 -1.35
N ASP A 18 -12.42 10.20 -2.59
CA ASP A 18 -13.37 9.67 -3.56
C ASP A 18 -12.76 9.64 -4.97
N ALA A 19 -12.21 8.48 -5.32
CA ALA A 19 -11.63 8.23 -6.63
C ALA A 19 -12.68 8.16 -7.77
N ARG A 20 -13.99 8.14 -7.46
CA ARG A 20 -15.06 8.02 -8.47
C ARG A 20 -15.58 9.35 -8.98
N LEU A 21 -15.07 10.47 -8.45
CA LEU A 21 -15.47 11.80 -8.90
C LEU A 21 -15.25 11.96 -10.40
N THR A 22 -16.27 12.46 -11.09
CA THR A 22 -16.08 12.94 -12.45
C THR A 22 -15.15 14.16 -12.43
N ASN A 23 -14.45 14.41 -13.54
CA ASN A 23 -13.61 15.60 -13.64
C ASN A 23 -14.41 16.91 -13.45
N ALA A 24 -15.70 16.92 -13.77
CA ALA A 24 -16.57 18.08 -13.54
C ALA A 24 -16.82 18.33 -12.04
N GLU A 25 -17.16 17.28 -11.28
CA GLU A 25 -17.36 17.37 -9.83
C GLU A 25 -16.05 17.74 -9.12
N LEU A 26 -14.94 17.10 -9.50
CA LEU A 26 -13.62 17.40 -8.96
C LEU A 26 -13.26 18.87 -9.20
N ALA A 27 -13.41 19.36 -10.44
CA ALA A 27 -13.13 20.75 -10.80
C ALA A 27 -13.94 21.73 -9.95
N GLN A 28 -15.23 21.45 -9.74
CA GLN A 28 -16.09 22.25 -8.89
C GLN A 28 -15.60 22.28 -7.43
N ARG A 29 -15.22 21.13 -6.86
CA ARG A 29 -14.73 21.03 -5.48
C ARG A 29 -13.41 21.76 -5.26
N VAL A 30 -12.49 21.69 -6.23
CA VAL A 30 -11.16 22.33 -6.12
C VAL A 30 -11.15 23.79 -6.60
N GLY A 31 -12.27 24.31 -7.12
CA GLY A 31 -12.39 25.70 -7.57
C GLY A 31 -11.70 25.97 -8.92
N LEU A 32 -11.73 25.00 -9.84
CA LEU A 32 -11.20 25.11 -11.21
C LEU A 32 -12.32 24.90 -12.24
N SER A 33 -12.05 25.29 -13.50
CA SER A 33 -12.83 24.82 -14.63
C SER A 33 -12.37 23.42 -15.08
N ALA A 34 -13.21 22.72 -15.83
CA ALA A 34 -12.99 21.30 -16.17
C ALA A 34 -11.67 21.05 -16.92
N ALA A 35 -11.32 21.89 -17.90
CA ALA A 35 -10.11 21.71 -18.72
C ALA A 35 -8.78 21.84 -17.92
N PRO A 36 -8.55 22.88 -17.10
CA PRO A 36 -7.35 22.95 -16.26
C PRO A 36 -7.32 21.88 -15.18
N CYS A 37 -8.45 21.47 -14.61
CA CYS A 37 -8.52 20.36 -13.66
C CYS A 37 -8.03 19.05 -14.30
N TRP A 38 -8.55 18.72 -15.48
CA TRP A 38 -8.18 17.50 -16.20
C TRP A 38 -6.68 17.44 -16.52
N ARG A 39 -6.11 18.56 -16.99
CA ARG A 39 -4.66 18.63 -17.28
C ARG A 39 -3.81 18.38 -16.04
N ARG A 40 -4.23 18.88 -14.87
CA ARG A 40 -3.51 18.68 -13.61
C ARG A 40 -3.60 17.24 -13.12
N VAL A 41 -4.79 16.62 -13.16
CA VAL A 41 -4.96 15.20 -12.83
C VAL A 41 -4.03 14.34 -13.69
N ARG A 42 -4.04 14.58 -15.02
CA ARG A 42 -3.18 13.85 -15.94
C ARG A 42 -1.69 14.06 -15.65
N ALA A 43 -1.26 15.28 -15.34
CA ALA A 43 0.13 15.54 -14.97
C ALA A 43 0.51 14.81 -13.66
N LEU A 44 -0.37 14.80 -12.66
CA LEU A 44 -0.15 14.08 -11.39
C LEU A 44 -0.04 12.57 -11.58
N GLU A 45 -0.78 12.01 -12.54
CA GLU A 45 -0.68 10.60 -12.95
C GLU A 45 0.63 10.33 -13.70
N GLU A 46 0.96 11.15 -14.71
CA GLU A 46 2.17 11.00 -15.54
C GLU A 46 3.47 11.19 -14.73
N GLU A 47 3.47 12.11 -13.76
CA GLU A 47 4.60 12.34 -12.84
C GLU A 47 4.66 11.31 -11.69
N GLY A 48 3.66 10.43 -11.56
CA GLY A 48 3.64 9.34 -10.57
C GLY A 48 3.25 9.75 -9.15
N PHE A 49 2.72 10.96 -8.95
CA PHE A 49 2.09 11.35 -7.68
C PHE A 49 0.83 10.50 -7.43
N ILE A 50 0.04 10.25 -8.48
CA ILE A 50 -1.07 9.32 -8.46
C ILE A 50 -0.59 7.99 -9.03
N LYS A 51 -0.42 6.99 -8.17
CA LYS A 51 0.03 5.64 -8.57
C LYS A 51 -1.09 4.76 -9.14
N GLY A 52 -2.35 5.17 -8.98
CA GLY A 52 -3.52 4.49 -9.50
C GLY A 52 -4.75 4.64 -8.62
N TYR A 53 -5.86 4.10 -9.10
CA TYR A 53 -7.17 4.13 -8.43
C TYR A 53 -7.63 2.70 -8.14
N ARG A 54 -8.06 2.44 -6.91
CA ARG A 54 -8.49 1.11 -6.46
C ARG A 54 -9.73 1.23 -5.59
N ALA A 55 -10.61 0.24 -5.67
CA ALA A 55 -11.71 0.11 -4.72
C ALA A 55 -11.17 -0.45 -3.40
N GLU A 56 -11.64 0.07 -2.29
CA GLU A 56 -11.42 -0.52 -0.97
C GLU A 56 -12.44 -1.64 -0.76
N ILE A 57 -11.95 -2.86 -0.55
CA ILE A 57 -12.77 -4.07 -0.44
C ILE A 57 -12.75 -4.56 1.00
N ASP A 58 -13.93 -4.79 1.57
CA ASP A 58 -14.09 -5.39 2.89
C ASP A 58 -13.65 -6.86 2.85
N ARG A 59 -12.46 -7.13 3.41
CA ARG A 59 -11.84 -8.47 3.44
C ARG A 59 -12.75 -9.51 4.09
N ASN A 60 -13.50 -9.14 5.13
CA ASN A 60 -14.33 -10.09 5.88
C ASN A 60 -15.53 -10.52 5.04
N LYS A 61 -16.13 -9.59 4.30
CA LYS A 61 -17.27 -9.89 3.41
C LYS A 61 -16.90 -10.79 2.23
N ILE A 62 -15.63 -10.81 1.83
CA ILE A 62 -15.13 -11.71 0.79
C ILE A 62 -14.46 -12.97 1.35
N GLY A 63 -14.60 -13.23 2.65
CA GLY A 63 -14.13 -14.46 3.29
C GLY A 63 -12.64 -14.52 3.62
N LEU A 64 -11.95 -13.38 3.67
CA LEU A 64 -10.56 -13.26 4.14
C LEU A 64 -10.56 -12.83 5.62
N GLY A 65 -10.91 -13.78 6.49
CA GLY A 65 -11.11 -13.54 7.92
C GLY A 65 -9.82 -13.35 8.71
N VAL A 66 -8.68 -13.87 8.22
CA VAL A 66 -7.38 -13.78 8.88
C VAL A 66 -6.53 -12.69 8.25
N LEU A 67 -5.96 -11.84 9.11
CA LEU A 67 -4.85 -10.94 8.79
C LEU A 67 -3.70 -11.26 9.73
N ALA A 68 -2.54 -11.57 9.17
CA ALA A 68 -1.33 -11.91 9.90
C ALA A 68 -0.20 -10.95 9.53
N PHE A 69 0.56 -10.54 10.54
CA PHE A 69 1.84 -9.87 10.38
C PHE A 69 2.93 -10.94 10.45
N VAL A 70 3.61 -11.17 9.32
CA VAL A 70 4.67 -12.16 9.21
C VAL A 70 6.01 -11.45 9.08
N ARG A 71 6.87 -11.64 10.07
CA ARG A 71 8.25 -11.19 10.02
C ARG A 71 9.12 -12.29 9.44
N LEU A 72 9.90 -11.96 8.42
CA LEU A 72 10.90 -12.84 7.82
C LEU A 72 12.31 -12.29 8.10
N ASP A 73 13.13 -13.13 8.70
CA ASP A 73 14.57 -12.91 8.82
C ASP A 73 15.28 -13.54 7.63
N ALA A 74 16.09 -12.74 6.95
CA ALA A 74 16.89 -13.17 5.81
C ALA A 74 18.37 -13.13 6.15
N ASP A 75 19.16 -14.07 5.60
CA ASP A 75 20.62 -13.99 5.74
C ASP A 75 21.14 -12.77 4.97
N ARG A 76 21.82 -11.86 5.68
CA ARG A 76 22.27 -10.56 5.14
C ARG A 76 23.54 -10.67 4.29
N SER A 77 24.18 -11.84 4.27
CA SER A 77 25.46 -12.06 3.56
C SER A 77 25.34 -12.25 2.05
N THR A 78 24.12 -12.23 1.47
CA THR A 78 23.88 -12.61 0.07
C THR A 78 22.93 -11.65 -0.67
N GLY A 79 23.42 -10.47 -1.06
CA GLY A 79 22.60 -9.41 -1.68
C GLY A 79 21.85 -9.77 -2.99
N ASN A 80 22.22 -10.84 -3.70
CA ASN A 80 21.45 -11.35 -4.85
C ASN A 80 20.23 -12.17 -4.40
N LEU A 81 20.38 -12.98 -3.35
CA LEU A 81 19.31 -13.82 -2.81
C LEU A 81 18.20 -12.99 -2.16
N THR A 82 18.52 -11.83 -1.59
CA THR A 82 17.50 -10.91 -1.06
C THR A 82 16.59 -10.36 -2.17
N ARG A 83 17.16 -10.00 -3.34
CA ARG A 83 16.36 -9.55 -4.49
C ARG A 83 15.46 -10.63 -5.05
N GLU A 84 15.95 -11.86 -5.14
CA GLU A 84 15.12 -13.01 -5.55
C GLU A 84 13.95 -13.22 -4.59
N MET A 85 14.16 -13.03 -3.29
CA MET A 85 13.09 -13.10 -2.29
C MET A 85 12.07 -11.98 -2.45
N GLU A 86 12.51 -10.73 -2.70
CA GLU A 86 11.63 -9.59 -2.95
C GLU A 86 10.74 -9.83 -4.18
N ASP A 87 11.35 -10.27 -5.29
CA ASP A 87 10.66 -10.57 -6.54
C ASP A 87 9.68 -11.74 -6.37
N ALA A 88 10.01 -12.72 -5.54
CA ALA A 88 9.11 -13.82 -5.19
C ALA A 88 7.93 -13.32 -4.36
N ILE A 89 8.18 -12.55 -3.29
CA ILE A 89 7.14 -12.00 -2.39
C ILE A 89 6.17 -11.12 -3.17
N ALA A 90 6.66 -10.25 -4.06
CA ALA A 90 5.82 -9.35 -4.85
C ALA A 90 4.80 -10.05 -5.76
N LYS A 91 5.00 -11.35 -6.05
CA LYS A 91 4.11 -12.16 -6.89
C LYS A 91 3.07 -12.94 -6.07
N ILE A 92 3.13 -12.91 -4.75
CA ILE A 92 2.25 -13.69 -3.88
C ILE A 92 0.97 -12.89 -3.57
N PRO A 93 -0.21 -13.33 -4.04
CA PRO A 93 -1.45 -12.58 -3.88
C PRO A 93 -1.89 -12.41 -2.41
N GLU A 94 -1.59 -13.40 -1.56
CA GLU A 94 -1.91 -13.37 -0.14
C GLU A 94 -1.09 -12.31 0.62
N VAL A 95 0.03 -11.85 0.07
CA VAL A 95 0.87 -10.78 0.65
C VAL A 95 0.38 -9.44 0.12
N VAL A 96 -0.39 -8.71 0.94
CA VAL A 96 -1.01 -7.43 0.55
C VAL A 96 -0.12 -6.22 0.83
N ALA A 97 0.90 -6.38 1.67
CA ALA A 97 1.95 -5.39 1.88
C ALA A 97 3.24 -6.08 2.34
N CYS A 98 4.39 -5.52 1.97
CA CYS A 98 5.70 -5.98 2.42
C CYS A 98 6.64 -4.77 2.55
N HIS A 99 7.37 -4.72 3.66
CA HIS A 99 8.30 -3.64 3.96
C HIS A 99 9.62 -4.18 4.51
N TYR A 100 10.72 -3.51 4.19
CA TYR A 100 11.92 -3.63 5.01
C TYR A 100 11.73 -2.85 6.30
N ILE A 101 12.16 -3.44 7.41
CA ILE A 101 12.07 -2.82 8.73
C ILE A 101 13.45 -2.62 9.33
N SER A 102 13.63 -1.55 10.09
CA SER A 102 14.80 -1.39 10.95
C SER A 102 14.65 -2.24 12.21
N GLY A 103 15.76 -2.80 12.72
CA GLY A 103 15.77 -3.65 13.93
C GLY A 103 16.04 -5.13 13.63
N THR A 104 15.41 -6.01 14.42
CA THR A 104 15.40 -7.48 14.24
C THR A 104 14.32 -7.86 13.23
N GLY A 105 14.62 -8.67 12.23
CA GLY A 105 13.80 -8.79 11.02
C GLY A 105 14.48 -8.16 9.81
N THR A 106 14.28 -8.73 8.63
CA THR A 106 14.61 -8.07 7.36
C THR A 106 13.33 -7.56 6.68
N PHE A 107 12.23 -8.32 6.76
CA PHE A 107 10.95 -7.97 6.16
C PHE A 107 9.78 -8.15 7.11
N GLU A 108 8.79 -7.28 7.02
CA GLU A 108 7.48 -7.41 7.67
C GLU A 108 6.40 -7.42 6.59
N LEU A 109 5.64 -8.52 6.55
CA LEU A 109 4.60 -8.79 5.56
C LEU A 109 3.23 -8.68 6.24
N GLN A 110 2.25 -8.11 5.53
CA GLN A 110 0.84 -8.28 5.84
C GLN A 110 0.27 -9.36 4.93
N VAL A 111 -0.19 -10.45 5.55
CA VAL A 111 -0.70 -11.63 4.87
C VAL A 111 -2.17 -11.82 5.20
N VAL A 112 -3.01 -12.01 4.18
CA VAL A 112 -4.44 -12.32 4.34
C VAL A 112 -4.72 -13.77 4.00
N ALA A 113 -5.64 -14.39 4.74
CA ALA A 113 -6.08 -15.76 4.51
C ALA A 113 -7.55 -15.94 4.92
N ARG A 114 -8.16 -17.04 4.47
CA ARG A 114 -9.55 -17.37 4.83
C ARG A 114 -9.70 -17.67 6.31
N ASP A 115 -8.82 -18.53 6.81
CA ASP A 115 -8.80 -19.06 8.17
C ASP A 115 -7.37 -19.44 8.57
N LEU A 116 -7.19 -19.86 9.83
CA LEU A 116 -5.88 -20.24 10.36
C LEU A 116 -5.30 -21.49 9.68
N GLU A 117 -6.15 -22.40 9.22
CA GLU A 117 -5.71 -23.61 8.51
C GLU A 117 -5.11 -23.25 7.15
N SER A 118 -5.83 -22.45 6.36
CA SER A 118 -5.38 -21.92 5.07
C SER A 118 -4.08 -21.14 5.24
N PHE A 119 -3.98 -20.29 6.28
CA PHE A 119 -2.74 -19.59 6.60
C PHE A 119 -1.60 -20.58 6.93
N SER A 120 -1.85 -21.58 7.78
CA SER A 120 -0.81 -22.53 8.17
C SER A 120 -0.27 -23.33 6.98
N GLN A 121 -1.13 -23.70 6.03
CA GLN A 121 -0.71 -24.39 4.81
C GLN A 121 0.11 -23.44 3.91
N PHE A 122 -0.37 -22.22 3.71
CA PHE A 122 0.33 -21.19 2.95
C PHE A 122 1.72 -20.88 3.53
N ALA A 123 1.81 -20.67 4.85
CA ALA A 123 3.07 -20.38 5.53
C ALA A 123 4.10 -21.51 5.35
N ARG A 124 3.67 -22.77 5.49
CA ARG A 124 4.56 -23.94 5.34
C ARG A 124 4.98 -24.21 3.90
N ASN A 125 4.06 -24.05 2.95
CA ASN A 125 4.29 -24.45 1.57
C ASN A 125 4.89 -23.32 0.73
N VAL A 126 4.66 -22.06 1.12
CA VAL A 126 5.11 -20.88 0.38
C VAL A 126 6.13 -20.08 1.18
N LEU A 127 5.75 -19.50 2.32
CA LEU A 127 6.59 -18.53 3.02
C LEU A 127 7.90 -19.12 3.55
N LEU A 128 7.86 -20.31 4.17
CA LEU A 128 9.07 -20.99 4.66
C LEU A 128 9.99 -21.47 3.53
N ASN A 129 9.46 -21.62 2.31
CA ASN A 129 10.21 -22.06 1.13
C ASN A 129 10.69 -20.89 0.25
N LEU A 130 10.44 -19.65 0.68
CA LEU A 130 11.00 -18.48 0.01
C LEU A 130 12.53 -18.51 0.09
N PRO A 131 13.22 -18.04 -0.96
CA PRO A 131 14.68 -18.03 -0.95
C PRO A 131 15.18 -17.15 0.21
N ASN A 132 16.28 -17.57 0.83
CA ASN A 132 16.96 -16.83 1.89
C ASN A 132 16.20 -16.67 3.23
N VAL A 133 15.05 -17.33 3.43
CA VAL A 133 14.34 -17.30 4.72
C VAL A 133 15.11 -18.14 5.75
N LYS A 134 15.49 -17.50 6.85
CA LYS A 134 16.18 -18.11 8.00
C LYS A 134 15.23 -18.38 9.15
N ASP A 135 14.37 -17.41 9.45
CA ASP A 135 13.41 -17.51 10.54
C ASP A 135 12.13 -16.75 10.17
N MET A 136 11.02 -17.16 10.77
CA MET A 136 9.70 -16.62 10.53
C MET A 136 8.92 -16.50 11.84
N HIS A 137 8.50 -15.28 12.16
CA HIS A 137 7.63 -15.00 13.30
C HIS A 137 6.28 -14.47 12.83
N THR A 138 5.19 -15.00 13.37
CA THR A 138 3.82 -14.61 12.97
C THR A 138 3.06 -14.04 14.16
N SER A 139 2.41 -12.89 13.96
CA SER A 139 1.44 -12.31 14.88
C SER A 139 0.10 -12.12 14.16
N PHE A 140 -1.00 -12.59 14.75
CA PHE A 140 -2.32 -12.44 14.16
C PHE A 140 -3.00 -11.15 14.62
N SER A 141 -3.65 -10.45 13.71
CA SER A 141 -4.50 -9.31 14.04
C SER A 141 -5.76 -9.80 14.76
N LEU A 142 -5.99 -9.30 15.97
CA LEU A 142 -7.20 -9.58 16.75
C LEU A 142 -8.34 -8.61 16.44
N GLY A 143 -8.04 -7.51 15.75
CA GLY A 143 -9.00 -6.47 15.43
C GLY A 143 -8.33 -5.37 14.63
N GLU A 144 -9.01 -4.89 13.60
CA GLU A 144 -8.53 -3.81 12.75
C GLU A 144 -9.26 -2.51 13.14
N VAL A 145 -8.51 -1.54 13.66
CA VAL A 145 -9.07 -0.24 14.07
C VAL A 145 -9.11 0.73 12.89
N LYS A 146 -8.10 0.66 12.01
CA LYS A 146 -7.99 1.48 10.81
C LYS A 146 -7.10 0.77 9.79
N ALA A 147 -7.55 0.70 8.55
CA ALA A 147 -6.77 0.25 7.39
C ALA A 147 -6.69 1.35 6.34
N SER A 148 -5.66 1.30 5.48
CA SER A 148 -5.58 1.94 4.16
C SER A 148 -6.09 3.39 4.04
N GLY A 149 -5.83 4.24 5.03
CA GLY A 149 -6.31 5.63 5.02
C GLY A 149 -5.55 6.55 4.06
N ALA A 150 -6.18 7.67 3.68
CA ALA A 150 -5.56 8.73 2.89
C ALA A 150 -4.25 9.25 3.52
N LEU A 151 -3.27 9.58 2.68
CA LEU A 151 -1.98 10.11 3.10
C LEU A 151 -2.13 11.56 3.59
N PRO A 152 -1.42 11.96 4.65
CA PRO A 152 -1.47 13.32 5.15
C PRO A 152 -0.74 14.28 4.19
N LEU A 153 -1.45 15.28 3.66
CA LEU A 153 -0.87 16.27 2.74
C LEU A 153 -0.56 17.63 3.39
N THR A 154 -0.81 17.78 4.70
CA THR A 154 -0.67 19.06 5.42
C THR A 154 0.75 19.63 5.40
N HIS A 155 1.76 18.78 5.36
CA HIS A 155 3.17 19.18 5.26
C HIS A 155 3.53 19.84 3.91
N LEU A 156 2.68 19.71 2.89
CA LEU A 156 2.84 20.37 1.59
C LEU A 156 2.19 21.75 1.54
N ALA A 157 1.26 22.05 2.46
CA ALA A 157 0.69 23.38 2.58
C ALA A 157 1.75 24.33 3.13
N ARG A 158 2.26 25.24 2.30
CA ARG A 158 3.20 26.27 2.78
C ARG A 158 2.58 27.04 3.95
N PRO A 159 3.33 27.29 5.04
CA PRO A 159 2.85 28.14 6.12
C PRO A 159 2.48 29.51 5.54
N ARG A 160 1.29 30.01 5.88
CA ARG A 160 0.93 31.39 5.61
C ARG A 160 1.90 32.27 6.39
N SER A 161 2.81 32.95 5.69
CA SER A 161 3.60 34.07 6.22
C SER A 161 2.70 35.23 6.57
#